data_AF-A0A2H1WQB7-F1
#
_entry.id   AF-A0A2H1WQB7-F1
#
_cell.length_a   1.000
_cell.length_b   1.000
_cell.length_c   1.000
_cell.angle_alpha   90.00
_cell.angle_beta   90.00
_cell.angle_gamma   90.00
#
_symmetry.space_group_name_H-M   'P 1'
#
loop_
_entity.id
_entity.type
_entity.pdbx_description
1 polymer ?
#
loop_
_entity_poly.entity_id
_entity_poly.type
_entity_poly.pdbx_seq_one_letter_code
_entity_poly.pdbx_strand_id
1 'polypeptide(L)' 'MFAVRSLFKANTQILKNVAQHRNMSVIATPARNKITKGEMGVLISAMILGWSAIPVWVLVNIKNYRNKE' A
#
# COMPACT_ATOMS: atom_id res chain seq x y z
N MET A 1 -14.30 39.07 14.39
CA MET A 1 -15.29 38.01 14.10
C MET A 1 -15.22 37.44 12.67
N PHE A 2 -14.55 38.10 11.71
CA PHE A 2 -14.46 37.63 10.31
C PHE A 2 -13.49 36.44 10.09
N ALA A 3 -12.33 36.43 10.76
CA ALA A 3 -11.32 35.37 10.58
C ALA A 3 -11.81 33.99 11.06
N VAL A 4 -12.54 33.94 12.18
CA VAL A 4 -13.11 32.69 12.73
C VAL A 4 -14.13 32.09 11.76
N ARG A 5 -15.00 32.90 11.13
CA ARG A 5 -15.96 32.43 10.12
C ARG A 5 -15.28 31.90 8.85
N SER A 6 -14.14 32.46 8.46
CA SER A 6 -13.36 31.97 7.31
C SER A 6 -12.71 30.61 7.58
N LEU A 7 -12.22 30.39 8.80
CA LEU A 7 -11.62 29.11 9.23
C LEU A 7 -12.66 27.98 9.27
N PHE A 8 -13.87 28.25 9.77
CA PHE A 8 -14.97 27.26 9.74
C PHE A 8 -15.44 26.94 8.30
N LYS A 9 -15.43 27.91 7.38
CA LYS A 9 -15.72 27.66 5.96
C LYS A 9 -14.62 26.87 5.25
N ALA A 10 -13.34 27.13 5.56
CA ALA A 10 -12.22 26.35 5.03
C ALA A 10 -12.26 24.89 5.51
N ASN A 11 -12.58 24.65 6.78
CA ASN A 11 -12.72 23.30 7.33
C ASN A 11 -13.87 22.51 6.71
N THR A 12 -15.01 23.15 6.43
CA THR A 12 -16.14 22.48 5.77
C THR A 12 -15.85 22.16 4.29
N GLN A 13 -14.99 22.92 3.61
CA GLN A 13 -14.50 22.57 2.27
C GLN A 13 -13.50 21.41 2.29
N ILE A 14 -12.58 21.37 3.26
CA ILE A 14 -11.64 20.25 3.44
C ILE A 14 -12.43 18.97 3.79
N LEU A 15 -13.39 19.05 4.71
CA LEU A 15 -14.28 17.92 5.05
C LEU A 15 -15.14 17.48 3.87
N LYS A 16 -15.64 18.40 3.03
CA LYS A 16 -16.35 18.06 1.80
C LYS A 16 -15.45 17.35 0.79
N ASN A 17 -14.22 17.82 0.58
CA ASN A 17 -13.27 17.18 -0.32
C ASN A 17 -12.76 15.81 0.19
N VAL A 18 -12.64 15.64 1.51
CA VAL A 18 -12.30 14.37 2.17
C VAL A 18 -13.49 13.39 2.13
N ALA A 19 -14.72 13.87 2.32
CA ALA A 19 -15.93 13.07 2.15
C ALA A 19 -16.20 12.70 0.68
N GLN A 20 -15.78 13.55 -0.27
CA GLN A 20 -15.87 13.32 -1.71
C GLN A 20 -14.84 12.30 -2.22
N HIS A 21 -14.06 11.67 -1.34
CA HIS A 21 -13.10 10.62 -1.69
C HIS A 21 -13.66 9.18 -1.69
N ARG A 22 -14.98 8.98 -1.53
CA ARG A 22 -15.58 7.62 -1.43
C ARG A 22 -16.83 7.38 -2.28
N ASN A 23 -16.96 8.05 -3.41
CA ASN A 23 -17.85 7.62 -4.50
C ASN A 23 -17.18 7.89 -5.85
N MET A 24 -15.90 7.58 -5.98
CA MET A 24 -15.41 7.24 -7.30
C MET A 24 -16.06 5.92 -7.67
N SER A 25 -17.19 5.96 -8.37
CA SER A 25 -17.54 4.85 -9.24
C SER A 25 -16.46 4.82 -10.31
N VAL A 26 -15.29 4.26 -9.98
CA VAL A 26 -14.36 3.84 -11.01
C VAL A 26 -15.12 2.74 -11.71
N ILE A 27 -15.78 3.10 -12.81
CA ILE A 27 -16.24 2.16 -13.81
C ILE A 27 -14.95 1.56 -14.35
N ALA A 28 -14.45 0.55 -13.66
CA ALA A 28 -13.28 -0.18 -14.06
C ALA A 28 -13.66 -0.89 -15.35
N THR A 29 -13.07 -0.45 -16.44
CA THR A 29 -13.17 -1.21 -17.69
C THR A 29 -12.63 -2.62 -17.44
N PRO A 30 -13.23 -3.66 -18.05
CA PRO A 30 -12.78 -5.02 -17.84
C PRO A 30 -11.28 -5.14 -18.19
N ALA A 31 -10.53 -5.88 -17.38
CA ALA A 31 -9.13 -6.11 -17.61
C ALA A 31 -8.94 -6.72 -19.01
N ARG A 32 -8.05 -6.11 -19.82
CA ARG A 32 -7.73 -6.62 -21.17
C ARG A 32 -7.20 -8.06 -21.12
N ASN A 33 -6.36 -8.34 -20.12
CA ASN A 33 -5.86 -9.66 -19.81
C ASN A 33 -6.39 -10.05 -18.43
N LYS A 34 -7.19 -11.11 -18.37
CA LYS A 34 -7.72 -11.62 -17.11
C LYS A 34 -6.63 -12.44 -16.42
N ILE A 35 -6.31 -12.05 -15.18
CA ILE A 35 -5.43 -12.83 -14.32
C ILE A 35 -6.27 -13.89 -13.62
N THR A 36 -5.90 -15.15 -13.77
CA THR A 36 -6.54 -16.27 -13.08
C THR A 36 -6.13 -16.32 -11.60
N LYS A 37 -6.92 -16.98 -10.76
CA LYS A 37 -6.57 -17.18 -9.34
C LYS A 37 -5.22 -17.89 -9.16
N GLY A 38 -4.86 -18.78 -10.09
CA GLY A 38 -3.57 -19.48 -10.08
C GLY A 38 -2.39 -18.54 -10.35
N GLU A 39 -2.49 -17.72 -11.40
CA GLU A 39 -1.45 -16.70 -11.70
C GLU A 39 -1.31 -15.68 -10.58
N MET A 40 -2.42 -15.30 -9.95
CA MET A 40 -2.41 -14.42 -8.79
C MET A 40 -1.67 -15.06 -7.61
N GLY A 41 -1.89 -16.35 -7.36
CA GLY A 41 -1.16 -17.10 -6.34
C GLY A 41 0.34 -17.14 -6.60
N VAL A 42 0.75 -17.45 -7.83
CA VAL A 42 2.16 -17.46 -8.26
C VAL A 42 2.80 -16.09 -8.06
N LEU A 43 2.11 -15.01 -8.46
CA LEU A 43 2.61 -13.64 -8.31
C LEU A 43 2.83 -13.29 -6.82
N ILE A 44 1.86 -13.60 -5.96
CA ILE A 44 1.96 -13.34 -4.52
C ILE A 44 3.13 -14.11 -3.91
N SER A 45 3.27 -15.40 -4.23
CA SER A 45 4.38 -16.21 -3.75
C SER A 45 5.73 -15.65 -4.20
N ALA A 46 5.85 -15.23 -5.46
CA ALA A 46 7.06 -14.62 -5.99
C ALA A 46 7.43 -13.32 -5.26
N MET A 47 6.45 -12.47 -4.96
CA MET A 47 6.67 -11.24 -4.19
C MET A 47 7.17 -11.52 -2.77
N ILE A 48 6.53 -12.48 -2.07
CA ILE A 48 6.90 -12.84 -0.69
C ILE A 48 8.30 -13.46 -0.64
N LEU A 49 8.60 -14.40 -1.55
CA LEU A 49 9.91 -15.04 -1.61
C LEU A 49 11.01 -14.03 -1.98
N GLY A 50 10.76 -13.18 -2.97
CA GLY A 50 11.72 -12.14 -3.38
C GLY A 50 12.04 -11.17 -2.25
N TRP A 51 11.03 -10.74 -1.48
CA TRP A 51 11.23 -9.85 -0.35
C TRP A 51 11.90 -10.53 0.86
N SER A 52 11.55 -11.79 1.14
CA SER A 52 12.01 -12.50 2.34
C SER A 52 13.34 -13.25 2.17
N ALA A 53 13.77 -13.56 0.94
CA ALA A 53 14.97 -14.37 0.69
C ALA A 53 16.25 -13.78 1.33
N ILE A 54 16.51 -12.50 1.13
CA ILE A 54 17.73 -11.84 1.65
C ILE A 54 17.68 -11.72 3.18
N PRO A 55 16.62 -11.19 3.81
CA PRO A 55 16.52 -11.17 5.28
C PRO A 55 16.64 -12.56 5.91
N VAL A 56 15.99 -13.58 5.36
CA VAL A 56 16.08 -14.95 5.87
C VAL A 56 17.50 -15.46 5.78
N TRP A 57 18.20 -15.25 4.66
CA TRP A 57 19.60 -15.67 4.52
C TRP A 57 20.50 -14.98 5.55
N VAL A 58 20.34 -13.66 5.75
CA VAL A 58 21.11 -12.90 6.74
C VAL A 58 20.83 -13.42 8.16
N LEU A 59 19.57 -13.64 8.51
CA LEU A 59 19.17 -14.11 9.83
C LEU A 59 19.69 -15.53 10.11
N VAL A 60 19.66 -16.42 9.12
CA VAL A 60 20.22 -17.77 9.25
C VAL A 60 21.74 -17.72 9.45
N ASN A 61 22.43 -16.84 8.73
CA ASN A 61 23.88 -16.71 8.78
C ASN A 61 24.37 -15.74 9.86
N ILE A 62 23.49 -15.20 10.71
CA ILE A 62 23.88 -14.19 11.70
C ILE A 62 24.96 -14.68 12.66
N LYS A 63 24.97 -15.98 12.97
CA LYS A 63 26.01 -16.61 13.79
C LYS A 63 27.40 -16.61 13.12
N ASN A 64 27.46 -16.66 11.79
CA ASN A 64 28.71 -16.60 11.03
C ASN A 64 29.27 -15.16 10.95
N TYR A 65 28.42 -14.15 11.13
CA TYR A 65 28.84 -12.74 11.22
C TYR A 65 29.16 -12.31 12.65
N ARG A 66 28.59 -13.01 13.64
CA ARG A 66 28.76 -12.72 15.05
C ARG A 66 30.02 -13.39 15.59
N ASN A 67 31.15 -12.70 15.37
CA ASN A 67 32.49 -12.86 15.97
C ASN A 67 33.46 -13.84 15.28
N LYS A 68 34.55 -13.24 14.77
CA LYS A 68 35.87 -13.84 14.46
C LYS A 68 36.95 -13.27 15.40
N GLU A 69 36.55 -12.99 16.64
CA GLU A 69 37.44 -12.60 17.75
C GLU A 69 37.43 -13.71 18.79
#